data_AF-A0A0C3K1T9-F1
#
_entry.id   AF-A0A0C3K1T9-F1
#
_cell.length_a   1.000
_cell.length_b   1.000
_cell.length_c   1.000
_cell.angle_alpha   90.00
_cell.angle_beta   90.00
_cell.angle_gamma   90.00
#
_symmetry.space_group_name_H-M   'P 1'
#
loop_
_entity.id
_entity.type
_entity.pdbx_description
1 polymer ?
#
loop_
_entity_poly.entity_id
_entity_poly.type
_entity_poly.pdbx_seq_one_letter_code
_entity_poly.pdbx_strand_id
1 'polypeptide(L)'
;MKNSAALFALASSLFSPFASATPVATRDSSANPFQGKTLYLDPLYSSQVQAAVTTLQAEGKTDLAAKAAIVAEVPTFIWISQRSDVTKISPILYDAKSIQNSTGKAQAIQLVVYNLPDRDCSAGASAGENTIDNAGESRYEAFVRATYTEIQRVPEVQVIVVLEPDSIGNIITNLGNP
;
A
#
# COMPACT_ATOMS: atom_id res chain seq x y z
N MET A 1 -18.82 42.79 -61.89
CA MET A 1 -18.97 42.68 -60.41
C MET A 1 -19.50 41.29 -60.11
N LYS A 2 -18.85 40.60 -59.14
CA LYS A 2 -19.20 39.29 -58.55
C LYS A 2 -18.90 38.06 -59.43
N ASN A 3 -18.28 36.97 -58.98
CA ASN A 3 -17.60 36.61 -57.72
C ASN A 3 -16.76 35.35 -58.03
N SER A 4 -15.56 35.27 -57.45
CA SER A 4 -14.75 34.05 -57.37
C SER A 4 -15.40 32.97 -56.51
N ALA A 5 -15.20 31.70 -56.86
CA ALA A 5 -15.18 30.60 -55.89
C ALA A 5 -14.41 29.41 -56.47
N ALA A 6 -13.17 29.24 -56.04
CA ALA A 6 -12.42 28.00 -56.15
C ALA A 6 -12.89 27.05 -55.04
N LEU A 7 -13.35 25.85 -55.39
CA LEU A 7 -13.70 24.81 -54.42
C LEU A 7 -12.48 23.88 -54.26
N PHE A 8 -11.73 24.07 -53.17
CA PHE A 8 -10.76 23.09 -52.69
C PHE A 8 -11.50 22.02 -51.89
N ALA A 9 -11.46 20.77 -52.35
CA ALA A 9 -11.91 19.63 -51.56
C ALA A 9 -10.82 19.27 -50.53
N LEU A 10 -11.05 19.55 -49.25
CA LEU A 10 -10.24 19.04 -48.15
C LEU A 10 -10.56 17.56 -47.92
N ALA A 11 -9.59 16.67 -48.20
CA ALA A 11 -9.62 15.29 -47.74
C ALA A 11 -9.40 15.28 -46.22
N SER A 12 -10.43 14.89 -45.46
CA SER A 12 -10.37 14.72 -44.01
C SER A 12 -9.86 13.32 -43.70
N SER A 13 -8.57 13.20 -43.36
CA SER A 13 -8.01 11.96 -42.81
C SER A 13 -8.40 11.82 -41.35
N LEU A 14 -9.32 10.89 -41.06
CA LEU A 14 -9.65 10.47 -39.70
C LEU A 14 -8.47 9.67 -39.12
N PHE A 15 -7.58 10.35 -38.39
CA PHE A 15 -6.64 9.66 -37.50
C PHE A 15 -7.39 9.20 -36.25
N SER A 16 -7.71 7.90 -36.20
CA SER A 16 -8.19 7.25 -34.98
C SER A 16 -7.00 6.95 -34.08
N PRO A 17 -6.92 7.47 -32.84
CA PRO A 17 -5.89 7.05 -31.92
C PRO A 17 -6.30 5.66 -31.41
N PHE A 18 -5.70 4.61 -31.97
CA PHE A 18 -5.70 3.32 -31.30
C PHE A 18 -4.90 3.50 -30.00
N ALA A 19 -5.62 3.61 -28.88
CA ALA A 19 -5.02 3.45 -27.57
C ALA A 19 -4.47 2.02 -27.49
N SER A 20 -3.16 1.87 -27.66
CA SER A 20 -2.46 0.62 -27.38
C SER A 20 -2.65 0.31 -25.89
N ALA A 21 -3.64 -0.52 -25.58
CA ALA A 21 -3.73 -1.14 -24.26
C ALA A 21 -2.49 -2.01 -24.10
N THR A 22 -1.58 -1.62 -23.21
CA THR A 22 -0.49 -2.49 -22.78
C THR A 22 -1.11 -3.78 -22.24
N PRO A 23 -0.70 -4.96 -22.73
CA PRO A 23 -1.19 -6.21 -22.17
C PRO A 23 -0.85 -6.22 -20.69
N VAL A 24 -1.86 -6.41 -19.83
CA VAL A 24 -1.63 -6.74 -18.42
C VAL A 24 -0.85 -8.05 -18.46
N ALA A 25 0.41 -8.00 -18.03
CA ALA A 25 1.23 -9.20 -17.91
C ALA A 25 0.41 -10.25 -17.17
N THR A 26 0.28 -11.44 -17.75
CA THR A 26 -0.43 -12.57 -17.13
C THR A 26 0.23 -12.85 -15.79
N ARG A 27 -0.38 -12.38 -14.70
CA ARG A 27 0.00 -12.78 -13.35
C ARG A 27 -0.25 -14.27 -13.28
N ASP A 28 0.79 -15.03 -12.96
CA ASP A 28 0.63 -16.43 -12.56
C ASP A 28 -0.16 -16.44 -11.24
N SER A 29 -1.48 -16.39 -11.38
CA SER A 29 -2.45 -16.11 -10.32
C SER A 29 -2.71 -17.33 -9.43
N SER A 30 -1.99 -18.42 -9.66
CA SER A 30 -2.15 -19.69 -8.94
C SER A 30 -1.15 -19.89 -7.81
N ALA A 31 -0.06 -19.11 -7.77
CA ALA A 31 1.01 -19.29 -6.80
C ALA A 31 0.72 -18.51 -5.49
N ASN A 32 0.95 -19.16 -4.35
CA ASN A 32 0.91 -18.53 -3.04
C ASN A 32 1.89 -17.33 -3.02
N PRO A 33 1.44 -16.09 -2.74
CA PRO A 33 2.28 -14.90 -2.82
C PRO A 33 3.46 -14.94 -1.83
N PHE A 34 3.39 -15.73 -0.76
CA PHE A 34 4.48 -15.86 0.21
C PHE A 34 5.56 -16.85 -0.25
N GLN A 35 5.26 -17.71 -1.22
CA GLN A 35 6.12 -18.83 -1.55
C GLN A 35 7.43 -18.37 -2.19
N GLY A 36 8.55 -18.87 -1.66
CA GLY A 36 9.89 -18.56 -2.18
C GLY A 36 10.36 -17.13 -1.90
N LYS A 37 9.70 -16.40 -0.99
CA LYS A 37 10.07 -15.04 -0.60
C LYS A 37 10.55 -15.00 0.85
N THR A 38 11.54 -14.16 1.13
CA THR A 38 11.86 -13.70 2.47
C THR A 38 11.00 -12.48 2.77
N LEU A 39 10.31 -12.48 3.91
CA LEU A 39 9.51 -11.34 4.32
C LEU A 39 10.41 -10.24 4.87
N TYR A 40 10.18 -9.02 4.39
CA TYR A 40 10.86 -7.84 4.86
C TYR A 40 10.58 -7.61 6.34
N LEU A 41 11.64 -7.35 7.10
CA LEU A 41 11.57 -7.03 8.52
C LEU A 41 11.51 -5.51 8.69
N ASP A 42 10.42 -4.98 9.24
CA ASP A 42 10.26 -3.54 9.46
C ASP A 42 11.26 -3.01 10.50
N PRO A 43 12.23 -2.15 10.11
CA PRO A 43 13.21 -1.60 11.04
C PRO A 43 12.55 -0.73 12.13
N LEU A 44 11.43 -0.07 11.81
CA LEU A 44 10.72 0.76 12.77
C LEU A 44 10.15 -0.10 13.90
N TYR A 45 9.35 -1.12 13.57
CA TYR A 45 8.82 -2.04 14.58
C TYR A 45 9.93 -2.75 15.36
N SER A 46 10.98 -3.22 14.66
CA SER A 46 12.14 -3.84 15.30
C SER A 46 12.80 -2.93 16.34
N SER A 47 12.95 -1.64 16.03
CA SER A 47 13.52 -0.66 16.96
C SER A 47 12.64 -0.40 18.19
N GLN A 48 11.31 -0.41 18.02
CA GLN A 48 10.36 -0.28 19.13
C GLN A 48 10.43 -1.48 20.08
N VAL A 49 10.54 -2.69 19.52
CA VAL A 49 10.72 -3.91 20.31
C VAL A 49 12.05 -3.86 21.07
N GLN A 50 13.15 -3.43 20.42
CA GLN A 50 14.45 -3.29 21.09
C GLN A 50 14.43 -2.26 22.24
N ALA A 51 13.69 -1.17 22.08
CA ALA A 51 13.48 -0.21 23.16
C ALA A 51 12.74 -0.87 24.35
N ALA A 52 11.69 -1.64 24.07
CA ALA A 52 10.97 -2.39 25.10
C ALA A 52 11.85 -3.46 25.79
N VAL A 53 12.70 -4.15 25.05
CA VAL A 53 13.71 -5.09 25.58
C VAL A 53 14.64 -4.37 26.56
N THR A 54 15.12 -3.18 26.21
CA THR A 54 15.99 -2.36 27.07
C THR A 54 15.28 -2.01 28.38
N THR A 55 14.01 -1.62 28.32
CA THR A 55 13.19 -1.37 29.53
C THR A 55 13.06 -2.62 30.39
N LEU A 56 12.75 -3.77 29.80
CA LEU A 56 12.62 -5.03 30.53
C LEU A 56 13.92 -5.45 31.23
N GLN A 57 15.06 -5.22 30.58
CA GLN A 57 16.38 -5.47 31.16
C GLN A 57 16.63 -4.55 32.37
N ALA A 58 16.31 -3.26 32.25
CA ALA A 58 16.45 -2.30 33.34
C ALA A 58 15.55 -2.65 34.55
N GLU A 59 14.42 -3.30 34.31
CA GLU A 59 13.52 -3.82 35.35
C GLU A 59 13.95 -5.20 35.92
N GLY A 60 15.08 -5.76 35.47
CA GLY A 60 15.58 -7.06 35.92
C GLY A 60 14.82 -8.27 35.36
N LYS A 61 13.96 -8.07 34.35
CA LYS A 61 13.14 -9.14 33.73
C LYS A 61 13.88 -9.82 32.58
N THR A 62 15.05 -10.39 32.85
CA THR A 62 15.99 -10.90 31.84
C THR A 62 15.40 -11.97 30.93
N ASP A 63 14.65 -12.93 31.48
CA ASP A 63 14.04 -14.01 30.69
C ASP A 63 12.94 -13.49 29.76
N LEU A 64 12.19 -12.48 30.22
CA LEU A 64 11.16 -11.84 29.41
C LEU A 64 11.80 -10.96 28.33
N ALA A 65 12.89 -10.25 28.67
CA ALA A 65 13.65 -9.47 27.70
C ALA A 65 14.22 -10.35 26.58
N ALA A 66 14.75 -11.54 26.91
CA ALA A 66 15.23 -12.49 25.92
C ALA A 66 14.11 -12.98 24.98
N LYS A 67 12.92 -13.26 25.51
CA LYS A 67 11.76 -13.63 24.70
C LYS A 67 11.26 -12.45 23.83
N ALA A 68 11.24 -11.24 24.38
CA ALA A 68 10.84 -10.04 23.67
C ALA A 68 11.80 -9.72 22.52
N ALA A 69 13.10 -9.98 22.67
CA ALA A 69 14.08 -9.76 21.62
C ALA A 69 13.79 -10.58 20.35
N ILE A 70 13.23 -11.79 20.47
CA ILE A 70 12.82 -12.63 19.33
C ILE A 70 11.73 -11.93 18.49
N VAL A 71 10.86 -11.12 19.11
CA VAL A 71 9.78 -10.40 18.40
C VAL A 71 10.34 -9.39 17.41
N ALA A 72 11.54 -8.85 17.65
CA ALA A 72 12.21 -7.93 16.74
C ALA A 72 12.68 -8.60 15.44
N GLU A 73 12.62 -9.94 15.36
CA GLU A 73 12.98 -10.72 14.16
C GLU A 73 11.75 -11.26 13.43
N VAL A 74 10.54 -11.00 13.94
CA VAL A 74 9.29 -11.48 13.35
C VAL A 74 8.77 -10.45 12.34
N PRO A 75 8.59 -10.81 11.06
CA PRO A 75 8.06 -9.91 10.05
C PRO A 75 6.62 -9.48 10.38
N THR A 76 6.37 -8.17 10.35
CA THR A 76 5.04 -7.57 10.58
C THR A 76 4.55 -6.84 9.34
N PHE A 77 3.25 -6.53 9.33
CA PHE A 77 2.66 -5.64 8.33
C PHE A 77 2.91 -4.18 8.69
N ILE A 78 3.26 -3.38 7.69
CA ILE A 78 3.48 -1.95 7.81
C ILE A 78 2.18 -1.22 7.47
N TRP A 79 1.71 -0.36 8.37
CA TRP A 79 0.43 0.33 8.22
C TRP A 79 0.59 1.62 7.41
N ILE A 80 -0.17 1.72 6.32
CA ILE A 80 -0.37 2.93 5.53
C ILE A 80 -1.78 3.41 5.86
N SER A 81 -1.87 4.21 6.92
CA SER A 81 -3.12 4.51 7.63
C SER A 81 -3.63 5.94 7.48
N GLN A 82 -2.84 6.76 6.78
CA GLN A 82 -3.09 8.17 6.49
C GLN A 82 -2.24 8.58 5.29
N ARG A 83 -2.56 9.70 4.64
CA ARG A 83 -1.91 10.17 3.42
C ARG A 83 -0.43 10.43 3.59
N SER A 84 0.00 10.89 4.76
CA SER A 84 1.42 11.12 5.06
C SER A 84 2.24 9.83 5.06
N ASP A 85 1.64 8.68 5.40
CA ASP A 85 2.32 7.38 5.43
C ASP A 85 2.72 6.89 4.03
N VAL A 86 2.06 7.36 2.97
CA VAL A 86 2.37 6.97 1.57
C VAL A 86 3.84 7.23 1.25
N THR A 87 4.40 8.31 1.78
CA THR A 87 5.82 8.68 1.59
C THR A 87 6.82 7.67 2.15
N LYS A 88 6.38 6.77 3.05
CA LYS A 88 7.21 5.72 3.64
C LYS A 88 7.44 4.54 2.69
N ILE A 89 6.52 4.33 1.74
CA ILE A 89 6.49 3.11 0.90
C ILE A 89 7.77 2.97 0.07
N SER A 90 8.20 4.02 -0.63
CA SER A 90 9.36 3.91 -1.50
C SER A 90 10.69 3.71 -0.76
N PRO A 91 11.00 4.42 0.34
CA PRO A 91 12.16 4.07 1.18
C PRO A 91 12.19 2.60 1.60
N ILE A 92 11.05 2.06 2.04
CA ILE A 92 10.91 0.66 2.45
C ILE A 92 11.18 -0.29 1.27
N LEU A 93 10.65 0.02 0.09
CA LEU A 93 10.88 -0.77 -1.12
C LEU A 93 12.35 -0.75 -1.56
N TYR A 94 13.01 0.39 -1.49
CA TYR A 94 14.43 0.50 -1.82
C TYR A 94 15.30 -0.29 -0.84
N ASP A 95 14.98 -0.27 0.45
CA ASP A 95 15.70 -1.08 1.44
C ASP A 95 15.51 -2.58 1.19
N ALA A 96 14.27 -3.03 0.98
CA ALA A 96 13.99 -4.42 0.61
C ALA A 96 14.72 -4.84 -0.67
N LYS A 97 14.79 -3.96 -1.69
CA LYS A 97 15.56 -4.22 -2.91
C LYS A 97 17.06 -4.32 -2.64
N SER A 98 17.59 -3.49 -1.76
CA SER A 98 19.00 -3.56 -1.31
C SER A 98 19.29 -4.92 -0.66
N ILE A 99 18.42 -5.38 0.25
CA ILE A 99 18.51 -6.70 0.90
C ILE A 99 18.40 -7.83 -0.14
N GLN A 100 17.48 -7.71 -1.10
CA GLN A 100 17.33 -8.68 -2.18
C GLN A 100 18.63 -8.81 -2.99
N ASN A 101 19.23 -7.68 -3.35
CA ASN A 101 20.46 -7.64 -4.13
C ASN A 101 21.66 -8.20 -3.34
N SER A 102 21.76 -7.91 -2.04
CA SER A 102 22.90 -8.37 -1.21
C SER A 102 22.81 -9.84 -0.82
N THR A 103 21.60 -10.37 -0.64
CA THR A 103 21.38 -11.75 -0.19
C THR A 103 21.09 -12.73 -1.33
N GLY A 104 20.71 -12.22 -2.51
CA GLY A 104 20.18 -13.03 -3.61
C GLY A 104 18.80 -13.65 -3.33
N LYS A 105 18.18 -13.33 -2.18
CA LYS A 105 16.86 -13.86 -1.78
C LYS A 105 15.78 -12.86 -2.13
N ALA A 106 14.79 -13.30 -2.90
CA ALA A 106 13.65 -12.47 -3.26
C ALA A 106 12.92 -11.98 -2.00
N GLN A 107 12.69 -10.67 -1.90
CA GLN A 107 12.00 -10.05 -0.77
C GLN A 107 10.51 -9.85 -1.09
N ALA A 108 9.68 -9.90 -0.05
CA ALA A 108 8.29 -9.46 -0.11
C ALA A 108 7.98 -8.55 1.09
N ILE A 109 7.28 -7.45 0.81
CA ILE A 109 6.84 -6.48 1.81
C ILE A 109 5.36 -6.67 2.09
N GLN A 110 4.98 -6.48 3.35
CA GLN A 110 3.62 -6.64 3.84
C GLN A 110 3.05 -5.26 4.22
N LEU A 111 2.00 -4.82 3.55
CA LEU A 111 1.35 -3.53 3.81
C LEU A 111 -0.09 -3.72 4.27
N VAL A 112 -0.54 -2.88 5.20
CA VAL A 112 -1.96 -2.63 5.44
C VAL A 112 -2.31 -1.30 4.79
N VAL A 113 -3.27 -1.28 3.87
CA VAL A 113 -3.83 -0.05 3.31
C VAL A 113 -5.15 0.20 4.05
N TYR A 114 -5.20 1.27 4.85
CA TYR A 114 -6.29 1.49 5.81
C TYR A 114 -6.68 2.96 5.96
N ASN A 115 -7.51 3.48 5.06
CA ASN A 115 -7.84 4.91 5.07
C ASN A 115 -9.21 5.26 4.48
N LEU A 116 -10.18 4.33 4.50
CA LEU A 116 -11.56 4.63 4.07
C LEU A 116 -12.10 5.91 4.74
N PRO A 117 -12.96 6.68 4.04
CA PRO A 117 -13.71 7.75 4.69
C PRO A 117 -14.70 7.17 5.70
N ASP A 118 -14.90 7.88 6.81
CA ASP A 118 -15.72 7.42 7.96
C ASP A 118 -15.28 6.02 8.46
N ARG A 119 -13.95 5.81 8.47
CA ARG A 119 -13.30 4.57 8.92
C ARG A 119 -13.71 4.19 10.34
N ASP A 120 -13.58 2.90 10.69
CA ASP A 120 -13.93 2.37 12.01
C ASP A 120 -15.40 2.67 12.36
N CYS A 121 -16.29 2.45 11.39
CA CYS A 121 -17.62 3.05 11.34
C CYS A 121 -18.51 2.63 12.54
N SER A 122 -18.38 1.37 12.99
CA SER A 122 -19.08 0.86 14.18
C SER A 122 -18.34 1.09 15.52
N ALA A 123 -17.16 1.72 15.50
CA ALA A 123 -16.34 1.93 16.68
C ALA A 123 -16.79 3.17 17.48
N GLY A 124 -16.47 3.19 18.78
CA GLY A 124 -16.74 4.35 19.64
C GLY A 124 -15.87 5.58 19.34
N ALA A 125 -14.77 5.40 18.61
CA ALA A 125 -13.89 6.46 18.13
C ALA A 125 -13.09 5.99 16.91
N SER A 126 -12.86 6.89 15.96
CA SER A 126 -12.03 6.67 14.78
C SER A 126 -10.89 7.68 14.72
N ALA A 127 -9.70 7.23 14.32
CA ALA A 127 -8.56 8.08 14.01
C ALA A 127 -8.41 8.35 12.50
N GLY A 128 -9.47 8.08 11.71
CA GLY A 128 -9.48 8.34 10.26
C GLY A 128 -9.39 9.83 9.91
N GLU A 129 -8.61 10.18 8.89
CA GLU A 129 -8.44 11.57 8.44
C GLU A 129 -9.50 12.02 7.43
N ASN A 130 -10.27 11.08 6.88
CA ASN A 130 -11.24 11.31 5.81
C ASN A 130 -12.66 11.14 6.34
N THR A 131 -13.55 12.05 5.96
CA THR A 131 -15.00 11.90 6.16
C THR A 131 -15.75 11.93 4.84
N ILE A 132 -16.86 11.21 4.73
CA ILE A 132 -17.64 11.14 3.48
C ILE A 132 -18.09 12.56 3.07
N ASP A 133 -18.60 13.34 4.02
CA ASP A 133 -19.09 14.71 3.81
C ASP A 133 -18.01 15.73 3.40
N ASN A 134 -16.72 15.38 3.51
CA ASN A 134 -15.60 16.25 3.16
C ASN A 134 -14.80 15.70 1.97
N ALA A 135 -15.51 15.32 0.91
CA ALA A 135 -14.94 14.74 -0.31
C ALA A 135 -14.14 13.46 -0.06
N GLY A 136 -14.55 12.67 0.94
CA GLY A 136 -13.84 11.48 1.42
C GLY A 136 -13.55 10.45 0.32
N GLU A 137 -14.51 10.19 -0.57
CA GLU A 137 -14.35 9.29 -1.71
C GLU A 137 -13.19 9.73 -2.62
N SER A 138 -13.19 10.99 -3.07
CA SER A 138 -12.15 11.54 -3.95
C SER A 138 -10.77 11.56 -3.28
N ARG A 139 -10.70 11.81 -1.97
CA ARG A 139 -9.46 11.78 -1.18
C ARG A 139 -8.94 10.36 -1.04
N TYR A 140 -9.82 9.40 -0.80
CA TYR A 140 -9.48 7.99 -0.74
C TYR A 140 -8.96 7.47 -2.09
N GLU A 141 -9.61 7.82 -3.20
CA GLU A 141 -9.10 7.50 -4.53
C GLU A 141 -7.69 8.07 -4.76
N ALA A 142 -7.46 9.32 -4.40
CA ALA A 142 -6.15 9.95 -4.52
C ALA A 142 -5.10 9.24 -3.65
N PHE A 143 -5.47 8.82 -2.44
CA PHE A 143 -4.64 8.04 -1.54
C PHE A 143 -4.27 6.66 -2.14
N VAL A 144 -5.24 5.92 -2.68
CA VAL A 144 -5.01 4.62 -3.35
C VAL A 144 -4.11 4.78 -4.57
N ARG A 145 -4.34 5.81 -5.41
CA ARG A 145 -3.48 6.10 -6.58
C ARG A 145 -2.05 6.44 -6.16
N ALA A 146 -1.87 7.23 -5.11
CA ALA A 146 -0.56 7.57 -4.59
C ALA A 146 0.17 6.34 -4.03
N THR A 147 -0.54 5.49 -3.27
CA THR A 147 -0.03 4.21 -2.76
C THR A 147 0.43 3.30 -3.91
N TYR A 148 -0.39 3.12 -4.94
CA TYR A 148 -0.03 2.34 -6.13
C TYR A 148 1.19 2.94 -6.84
N THR A 149 1.25 4.26 -7.00
CA THR A 149 2.38 4.95 -7.64
C THR A 149 3.69 4.67 -6.91
N GLU A 150 3.70 4.71 -5.58
CA GLU A 150 4.91 4.42 -4.80
C GLU A 150 5.30 2.93 -4.88
N ILE A 151 4.33 2.00 -4.89
CA ILE A 151 4.58 0.57 -5.10
C ILE A 151 5.26 0.30 -6.45
N GLN A 152 4.83 0.98 -7.51
CA GLN A 152 5.38 0.79 -8.85
C GLN A 152 6.81 1.31 -9.03
N ARG A 153 7.40 2.01 -8.05
CA ARG A 153 8.79 2.49 -8.14
C ARG A 153 9.82 1.37 -8.10
N VAL A 154 9.47 0.22 -7.52
CA VAL A 154 10.37 -0.93 -7.35
C VAL A 154 9.62 -2.23 -7.67
N PRO A 155 9.26 -2.47 -8.94
CA PRO A 155 8.40 -3.59 -9.34
C PRO A 155 9.03 -4.98 -9.09
N GLU A 156 10.34 -5.07 -8.85
CA GLU A 156 11.02 -6.33 -8.56
C GLU A 156 10.87 -6.82 -7.12
N VAL A 157 10.38 -5.96 -6.22
CA VAL A 157 10.04 -6.35 -4.84
C VAL A 157 8.55 -6.62 -4.78
N GLN A 158 8.18 -7.79 -4.28
CA GLN A 158 6.77 -8.15 -4.18
C GLN A 158 6.09 -7.41 -3.03
N VAL A 159 4.85 -6.95 -3.25
CA VAL A 159 4.04 -6.30 -2.21
C VAL A 159 2.77 -7.11 -1.97
N ILE A 160 2.53 -7.47 -0.72
CA ILE A 160 1.34 -8.19 -0.24
C ILE A 160 0.52 -7.20 0.58
N VAL A 161 -0.75 -7.04 0.24
CA VAL A 161 -1.62 -6.00 0.81
C VAL A 161 -2.80 -6.62 1.54
N VAL A 162 -2.98 -6.24 2.80
CA VAL A 162 -4.29 -6.29 3.48
C VAL A 162 -4.99 -4.97 3.20
N LEU A 163 -6.21 -5.04 2.66
CA LEU A 163 -6.97 -3.86 2.25
C LEU A 163 -8.15 -3.65 3.20
N GLU A 164 -8.18 -2.48 3.83
CA GLU A 164 -9.26 -1.98 4.67
C GLU A 164 -9.77 -2.98 5.72
N PRO A 165 -8.97 -3.29 6.76
CA PRO A 165 -9.49 -3.96 7.95
C PRO A 165 -10.75 -3.28 8.49
N ASP A 166 -11.62 -4.05 9.13
CA ASP A 166 -12.85 -3.55 9.77
C ASP A 166 -13.81 -2.77 8.83
N SER A 167 -13.75 -3.02 7.51
CA SER A 167 -14.67 -2.42 6.54
C SER A 167 -15.81 -3.37 6.18
N ILE A 168 -15.55 -4.37 5.33
CA ILE A 168 -16.55 -5.30 4.79
C ILE A 168 -17.25 -6.09 5.90
N GLY A 169 -16.54 -6.42 6.98
CA GLY A 169 -17.15 -7.08 8.15
C GLY A 169 -18.28 -6.26 8.76
N ASN A 170 -18.10 -4.95 8.89
CA ASN A 170 -19.10 -4.04 9.45
C ASN A 170 -20.36 -3.95 8.57
N ILE A 171 -20.22 -4.03 7.25
CA ILE A 171 -21.37 -4.05 6.32
C ILE A 171 -22.21 -5.33 6.49
N ILE A 172 -21.64 -6.41 7.02
CA ILE A 172 -22.39 -7.67 7.27
C ILE A 172 -23.08 -7.64 8.63
N THR A 173 -22.42 -7.19 9.70
CA THR A 173 -22.92 -7.39 11.07
C THR A 173 -23.41 -6.13 11.76
N ASN A 174 -23.05 -4.93 11.27
CA ASN A 174 -23.19 -3.68 12.02
C ASN A 174 -24.03 -2.60 11.31
N LEU A 175 -24.86 -2.95 10.32
CA LEU A 175 -25.73 -1.99 9.60
C LEU A 175 -26.71 -1.21 10.50
N GLY A 176 -27.02 -1.71 11.70
CA GLY A 176 -27.86 -1.01 12.68
C GLY A 176 -27.12 0.05 13.51
N ASN A 177 -25.79 0.04 13.46
CA ASN A 177 -24.91 1.04 14.05
C ASN A 177 -23.69 1.18 13.14
N PRO A 178 -23.91 1.66 11.90
CA PRO A 178 -22.88 1.77 10.91
C PRO A 178 -21.92 2.86 11.28
#